data_AF-A0A968QMG5-F1
#
_entry.id   AF-A0A968QMG5-F1
#
_cell.length_a   1.000
_cell.length_b   1.000
_cell.length_c   1.000
_cell.angle_alpha   90.00
_cell.angle_beta   90.00
_cell.angle_gamma   90.00
#
_symmetry.space_group_name_H-M   'P 1'
#
loop_
_entity.id
_entity.type
_entity.pdbx_description
1 polymer ?
#
loop_
_entity_poly.entity_id
_entity_poly.type
_entity_poly.pdbx_seq_one_letter_code
_entity_poly.pdbx_strand_id
1 'polypeptide(L)'
;MSTLGKPSSERPGLKANSKVLVYYNVVPDRVNLSYQADDAGKIRQTDVALDQDVSLGAMQQTLAKTLGGEAPADIRDKLRSVYNRETSFSFFKVDNLEGKVQRDTRDRITISVWDKGWQPI
;
A
#
# COMPACT_ATOMS: atom_id res chain seq x y z
N MET A 1 0.40 20.21 8.76
CA MET A 1 -0.87 20.10 8.00
C MET A 1 -0.97 18.69 7.45
N SER A 2 -1.98 17.90 7.83
CA SER A 2 -2.23 16.58 7.22
C SER A 2 -3.19 16.75 6.04
N THR A 3 -2.70 16.51 4.83
CA THR A 3 -3.40 16.78 3.56
C THR A 3 -4.64 15.90 3.34
N LEU A 4 -4.81 14.82 4.12
CA LEU A 4 -5.91 13.85 4.02
C LEU A 4 -7.00 14.03 5.10
N GLY A 5 -6.87 15.00 6.00
CA GLY A 5 -7.82 15.19 7.10
C GLY A 5 -7.70 14.15 8.21
N LYS A 6 -8.82 13.85 8.89
CA LYS A 6 -8.90 12.88 9.99
C LYS A 6 -9.16 11.46 9.44
N PRO A 7 -8.48 10.41 9.95
CA PRO A 7 -8.74 9.05 9.52
C PRO A 7 -10.17 8.60 9.84
N SER A 8 -10.71 7.72 9.00
CA SER A 8 -11.99 7.05 9.23
C SER A 8 -11.93 6.10 10.42
N SER A 9 -10.76 5.50 10.66
CA SER A 9 -10.47 4.65 11.81
C SER A 9 -9.03 4.82 12.27
N GLU A 10 -8.84 4.87 13.58
CA GLU A 10 -7.54 4.75 14.23
C GLU A 10 -7.58 3.56 15.18
N ARG A 11 -6.56 2.69 15.13
CA ARG A 11 -6.46 1.53 16.03
C ARG A 11 -5.01 1.25 16.41
N PRO A 12 -4.75 0.57 17.54
CA PRO A 12 -3.41 0.09 17.87
C PRO A 12 -2.86 -0.85 16.79
N GLY A 13 -1.57 -0.74 16.49
CA GLY A 13 -0.85 -1.71 15.67
C GLY A 13 -0.30 -2.88 16.50
N LEU A 14 0.40 -3.79 15.83
CA LEU A 14 0.96 -4.99 16.48
C LEU A 14 2.13 -4.69 17.43
N LYS A 15 2.89 -3.61 17.19
CA LYS A 15 3.96 -3.16 18.09
C LYS A 15 3.41 -2.20 19.15
N ALA A 16 4.01 -2.23 20.34
CA ALA A 16 3.64 -1.33 21.43
C ALA A 16 3.67 0.13 20.96
N ASN A 17 2.61 0.88 21.30
CA ASN A 17 2.40 2.29 20.94
C ASN A 17 2.38 2.62 19.43
N SER A 18 2.44 1.61 18.55
CA SER A 18 2.22 1.80 17.12
C SER A 18 0.74 2.02 16.82
N LYS A 19 0.46 2.76 15.74
CA LYS A 19 -0.90 3.10 15.34
C LYS A 19 -1.15 2.73 13.89
N VAL A 20 -2.36 2.30 13.60
CA VAL A 20 -2.88 2.11 12.24
C VAL A 20 -3.94 3.17 11.98
N LEU A 21 -3.73 3.96 10.93
CA LEU A 21 -4.65 4.99 10.46
C LEU A 21 -5.27 4.50 9.16
N VAL A 22 -6.59 4.44 9.08
CA VAL A 22 -7.32 3.99 7.90
C VAL A 22 -8.21 5.10 7.38
N TYR A 23 -8.12 5.34 6.07
CA TYR A 23 -8.92 6.28 5.31
C TYR A 23 -9.71 5.48 4.28
N TYR A 24 -11.00 5.31 4.54
CA TYR A 24 -11.90 4.68 3.59
C TYR A 24 -12.38 5.69 2.55
N ASN A 25 -12.58 5.23 1.31
CA ASN A 25 -13.18 6.02 0.25
C ASN A 25 -12.47 7.37 0.02
N VAL A 26 -11.13 7.37 0.05
CA VAL A 26 -10.32 8.55 -0.33
C VAL A 26 -10.72 9.02 -1.72
N VAL A 27 -10.96 8.06 -2.61
CA VAL A 27 -11.81 8.21 -3.78
C VAL A 27 -12.99 7.26 -3.59
N PRO A 28 -14.25 7.74 -3.68
CA PRO A 28 -15.43 6.91 -3.47
C PRO A 28 -15.36 5.60 -4.24
N ASP A 29 -15.54 4.49 -3.50
CA ASP A 29 -15.56 3.11 -4.00
C ASP A 29 -14.30 2.62 -4.73
N ARG A 30 -13.24 3.45 -4.79
CA ARG A 30 -12.05 3.18 -5.61
C ARG A 30 -10.77 3.07 -4.83
N VAL A 31 -10.60 3.89 -3.79
CA VAL A 31 -9.32 4.00 -3.09
C VAL A 31 -9.52 3.98 -1.59
N ASN A 32 -8.92 2.98 -0.96
CA ASN A 32 -8.70 2.97 0.48
C ASN A 32 -7.21 3.05 0.77
N LEU A 33 -6.87 3.77 1.82
CA LEU A 33 -5.49 4.03 2.22
C LEU A 33 -5.32 3.70 3.69
N SER A 34 -4.28 2.96 4.04
CA SER A 34 -3.86 2.81 5.42
C SER A 34 -2.38 3.10 5.61
N TYR A 35 -2.07 3.62 6.79
CA TYR A 35 -0.72 3.82 7.26
C TYR A 35 -0.54 3.09 8.59
N GLN A 36 0.62 2.49 8.78
CA GLN A 36 1.08 2.10 10.11
C GLN A 36 2.24 3.03 10.52
N ALA A 37 2.10 3.65 11.68
CA ALA A 37 3.09 4.52 12.29
C ALA A 37 3.69 3.86 13.53
N ASP A 38 4.99 4.08 13.77
CA ASP A 38 5.64 3.71 15.03
C ASP A 38 5.25 4.67 16.17
N ASP A 39 5.83 4.44 17.35
CA ASP A 39 5.57 5.22 18.57
C ASP A 39 5.97 6.70 18.45
N ALA A 40 7.00 6.98 17.65
CA ALA A 40 7.43 8.33 17.29
C ALA A 40 6.54 8.98 16.20
N GLY A 41 5.55 8.25 15.68
CA GLY A 41 4.67 8.72 14.62
C GLY A 41 5.26 8.65 13.21
N LYS A 42 6.43 8.02 13.03
CA LYS A 42 7.01 7.79 11.71
C LYS A 42 6.21 6.70 10.99
N ILE A 43 5.81 6.97 9.75
CA ILE A 43 5.17 5.98 8.89
C ILE A 43 6.18 4.88 8.53
N ARG A 44 5.81 3.63 8.82
CA ARG A 44 6.61 2.42 8.56
C ARG A 44 5.98 1.49 7.54
N GLN A 45 4.68 1.65 7.28
CA GLN A 45 3.96 0.93 6.23
C GLN A 45 2.91 1.84 5.60
N THR A 46 2.73 1.69 4.29
CA THR A 46 1.62 2.25 3.52
C THR A 46 0.95 1.13 2.74
N ASP A 47 -0.38 1.06 2.82
CA ASP A 47 -1.20 0.18 1.97
C ASP A 47 -2.18 1.02 1.16
N VAL A 48 -2.22 0.79 -0.14
CA VAL A 48 -3.19 1.42 -1.05
C VAL A 48 -4.00 0.33 -1.72
N ALA A 49 -5.26 0.19 -1.32
CA ALA A 49 -6.21 -0.72 -1.96
C ALA A 49 -6.97 0.02 -3.05
N LEU A 50 -6.83 -0.46 -4.28
CA LEU A 50 -7.34 0.15 -5.51
C LEU A 50 -8.38 -0.77 -6.13
N ASP A 51 -9.52 -0.22 -6.53
CA ASP A 51 -10.51 -0.95 -7.31
C ASP A 51 -9.94 -1.39 -8.67
N GLN A 52 -10.50 -2.45 -9.25
CA GLN A 52 -10.08 -2.98 -10.55
C GLN A 52 -10.27 -1.99 -11.70
N ASP A 53 -11.17 -1.01 -11.56
CA ASP A 53 -11.43 0.02 -12.56
C ASP A 53 -10.30 1.06 -12.69
N VAL A 54 -9.37 1.08 -11.71
CA VAL A 54 -8.19 1.92 -11.75
C VAL A 54 -7.21 1.39 -12.78
N SER A 55 -6.86 2.21 -13.77
CA SER A 55 -5.93 1.79 -14.83
C SER A 55 -4.57 1.32 -14.28
N LEU A 56 -3.95 0.34 -14.97
CA LEU A 56 -2.59 -0.13 -14.64
C LEU A 56 -1.58 1.03 -14.55
N GLY A 57 -1.68 2.02 -15.42
CA GLY A 57 -0.80 3.20 -15.40
C GLY A 57 -0.92 4.00 -14.09
N ALA A 58 -2.14 4.22 -13.60
CA ALA A 58 -2.37 4.86 -12.31
C ALA A 58 -1.86 4.01 -11.15
N MET A 59 -2.08 2.68 -11.19
CA MET A 59 -1.53 1.78 -10.16
C MET A 59 0.01 1.78 -10.14
N GLN A 60 0.67 1.84 -11.31
CA GLN A 60 2.13 1.95 -11.43
C GLN A 60 2.65 3.27 -10.87
N GLN A 61 1.93 4.38 -11.10
CA GLN A 61 2.27 5.67 -10.49
C GLN A 61 2.10 5.64 -8.96
N THR A 62 1.05 4.98 -8.46
CA THR A 62 0.85 4.77 -7.02
C THR A 62 2.01 3.98 -6.43
N LEU A 63 2.41 2.85 -7.04
CA LEU A 63 3.57 2.07 -6.62
C LEU A 63 4.84 2.93 -6.54
N ALA A 64 5.14 3.71 -7.58
CA ALA A 64 6.29 4.61 -7.61
C ALA A 64 6.26 5.62 -6.43
N LYS A 65 5.12 6.30 -6.23
CA LYS A 65 4.95 7.24 -5.12
C LYS A 65 5.12 6.58 -3.76
N THR A 66 4.58 5.37 -3.57
CA THR A 66 4.70 4.61 -2.31
C THR A 66 6.15 4.17 -2.05
N LEU A 67 6.92 3.90 -3.10
CA LEU A 67 8.36 3.63 -3.00
C LEU A 67 9.22 4.88 -2.80
N GLY A 68 8.64 6.09 -2.93
CA GLY A 68 9.36 7.35 -2.80
C GLY A 68 10.19 7.74 -4.04
N GLY A 69 9.95 7.13 -5.21
CA GLY A 69 10.74 7.34 -6.42
C GLY A 69 10.27 6.51 -7.61
N GLU A 70 11.11 6.36 -8.63
CA GLU A 70 10.79 5.47 -9.76
C GLU A 70 10.79 4.00 -9.31
N ALA A 71 9.72 3.27 -9.65
CA ALA A 71 9.65 1.84 -9.37
C ALA A 71 10.52 1.05 -10.37
N PRO A 72 11.46 0.19 -9.91
CA PRO A 72 12.21 -0.71 -10.78
C PRO A 72 11.33 -1.53 -11.73
N ALA A 73 11.85 -1.81 -12.93
CA ALA A 73 11.08 -2.48 -13.98
C ALA A 73 10.50 -3.83 -13.54
N ASP A 74 11.29 -4.64 -12.83
CA ASP A 74 10.88 -5.94 -12.32
C ASP A 74 9.73 -5.82 -11.28
N ILE A 75 9.70 -4.76 -10.49
CA ILE A 75 8.62 -4.50 -9.52
C ILE A 75 7.36 -4.01 -10.24
N ARG A 76 7.51 -3.19 -11.27
CA ARG A 76 6.38 -2.78 -12.14
C ARG A 76 5.76 -3.98 -12.87
N ASP A 77 6.58 -4.94 -13.27
CA ASP A 77 6.11 -6.17 -13.92
C ASP A 77 5.38 -7.09 -12.94
N LYS A 78 5.84 -7.19 -11.68
CA LYS A 78 5.08 -7.88 -10.61
C LYS A 78 3.68 -7.30 -10.41
N LEU A 79 3.54 -5.97 -10.39
CA LEU A 79 2.23 -5.32 -10.34
C LEU A 79 1.40 -5.64 -11.59
N ARG A 80 2.01 -5.60 -12.78
CA ARG A 80 1.33 -5.97 -14.03
C ARG A 80 0.81 -7.41 -14.00
N SER A 81 1.58 -8.37 -13.50
CA SER A 81 1.13 -9.76 -13.40
C SER A 81 -0.06 -9.93 -12.45
N VAL A 82 -0.10 -9.20 -11.33
CA VAL A 82 -1.29 -9.20 -10.45
C VAL A 82 -2.49 -8.50 -11.11
N TYR A 83 -2.24 -7.41 -11.83
CA TYR A 83 -3.26 -6.70 -12.60
C TYR A 83 -3.87 -7.59 -13.69
N ASN A 84 -3.06 -8.29 -14.47
CA ASN A 84 -3.48 -9.18 -15.54
C ASN A 84 -4.07 -10.52 -15.05
N ARG A 85 -4.10 -10.76 -13.74
CA ARG A 85 -4.55 -12.03 -13.12
C ARG A 85 -3.67 -13.24 -13.48
N GLU A 86 -2.40 -13.00 -13.83
CA GLU A 86 -1.40 -14.05 -14.02
C GLU A 86 -0.99 -14.68 -12.68
N THR A 87 -1.06 -13.88 -11.60
CA THR A 87 -0.94 -14.31 -10.20
C THR A 87 -1.85 -13.46 -9.32
N SER A 88 -2.29 -13.98 -8.18
CA SER A 88 -3.03 -13.19 -7.18
C SER A 88 -2.11 -12.45 -6.20
N PHE A 89 -0.82 -12.78 -6.18
CA PHE A 89 0.14 -12.28 -5.22
C PHE A 89 1.54 -12.15 -5.83
N SER A 90 2.24 -11.09 -5.44
CA SER A 90 3.67 -10.94 -5.71
C SER A 90 4.35 -10.17 -4.59
N PHE A 91 5.53 -10.63 -4.20
CA PHE A 91 6.38 -9.98 -3.20
C PHE A 91 7.64 -9.41 -3.86
N PHE A 92 8.17 -8.32 -3.29
CA PHE A 92 9.41 -7.68 -3.73
C PHE A 92 10.19 -7.07 -2.57
N LYS A 93 11.48 -6.82 -2.81
CA LYS A 93 12.37 -6.04 -1.95
C LYS A 93 13.08 -5.01 -2.82
N VAL A 94 13.25 -3.80 -2.31
CA VAL A 94 13.99 -2.74 -2.98
C VAL A 94 14.63 -1.86 -1.91
N ASP A 95 15.95 -1.70 -1.98
CA ASP A 95 16.74 -0.96 -0.99
C ASP A 95 16.43 -1.39 0.47
N ASN A 96 15.91 -0.46 1.27
CA ASN A 96 15.50 -0.65 2.66
C ASN A 96 13.99 -0.93 2.82
N LEU A 97 13.30 -1.23 1.73
CA LEU A 97 11.86 -1.50 1.69
C LEU A 97 11.56 -2.95 1.29
N GLU A 98 10.46 -3.44 1.81
CA GLU A 98 9.81 -4.67 1.38
C GLU A 98 8.38 -4.33 0.97
N GLY A 99 7.80 -5.13 0.07
CA GLY A 99 6.45 -4.87 -0.37
C GLY A 99 5.77 -6.06 -1.01
N LYS A 100 4.45 -5.96 -1.14
CA LYS A 100 3.62 -6.92 -1.86
C LYS A 100 2.59 -6.20 -2.71
N VAL A 101 2.20 -6.87 -3.78
CA VAL A 101 1.01 -6.59 -4.54
C VAL A 101 0.10 -7.80 -4.42
N GLN A 102 -1.17 -7.58 -4.04
CA GLN A 102 -2.12 -8.66 -3.85
C GLN A 102 -3.49 -8.28 -4.40
N ARG A 103 -4.12 -9.20 -5.13
CA ARG A 103 -5.53 -9.10 -5.54
C ARG A 103 -6.39 -9.82 -4.51
N ASP A 104 -7.38 -9.14 -3.95
CA ASP A 104 -8.30 -9.71 -2.97
C ASP A 104 -9.56 -10.34 -3.63
N THR A 105 -10.41 -10.97 -2.83
CA THR A 105 -11.64 -11.64 -3.31
C THR A 105 -12.73 -10.66 -3.77
N ARG A 106 -12.57 -9.36 -3.51
CA ARG A 106 -13.40 -8.28 -4.05
C ARG A 106 -12.77 -7.65 -5.30
N ASP A 107 -11.77 -8.33 -5.85
CA ASP A 107 -11.03 -7.95 -7.05
C ASP A 107 -10.21 -6.65 -6.95
N ARG A 108 -10.02 -6.14 -5.72
CA ARG A 108 -9.17 -4.98 -5.49
C ARG A 108 -7.71 -5.39 -5.49
N ILE A 109 -6.86 -4.52 -6.01
CA ILE A 109 -5.41 -4.68 -5.96
C ILE A 109 -4.87 -3.80 -4.84
N THR A 110 -4.23 -4.42 -3.86
CA THR A 110 -3.55 -3.72 -2.77
C THR A 110 -2.05 -3.67 -3.05
N ILE A 111 -1.49 -2.46 -3.03
CA ILE A 111 -0.05 -2.22 -3.01
C ILE A 111 0.35 -1.90 -1.58
N SER A 112 1.15 -2.78 -0.97
CA SER A 112 1.68 -2.62 0.38
C SER A 112 3.19 -2.46 0.33
N VAL A 113 3.72 -1.44 1.01
CA VAL A 113 5.17 -1.18 1.13
C VAL A 113 5.48 -0.86 2.59
N TRP A 114 6.53 -1.44 3.14
CA TRP A 114 6.99 -1.21 4.50
C TRP A 114 8.51 -1.18 4.62
N ASP A 115 8.99 -0.54 5.69
CA ASP A 115 10.39 -0.56 6.09
C ASP A 115 10.84 -2.01 6.34
N LYS A 116 11.98 -2.43 5.78
CA LYS A 116 12.53 -3.77 6.00
C LYS A 116 12.67 -4.08 7.50
N GLY A 117 12.18 -5.25 7.92
CA GLY A 117 12.16 -5.66 9.33
C GLY A 117 11.01 -5.05 10.15
N TRP A 118 10.16 -4.22 9.55
CA TRP A 118 8.85 -3.88 10.11
C TRP A 118 7.87 -5.02 9.87
N GLN A 119 7.04 -5.33 10.87
CA GLN A 119 6.02 -6.37 10.75
C GLN A 119 4.76 -5.75 10.16
N PRO A 120 4.35 -6.15 8.93
CA PRO A 120 3.22 -5.55 8.29
C PRO A 120 1.89 -6.02 8.91
N ILE A 121 0.85 -5.17 8.78
CA ILE A 121 -0.55 -5.49 9.13
C ILE A 121 -1.29 -6.30 8.06
#